data_AF-A0AA92JVW7-F1
#
_entry.id   AF-A0AA92JVW7-F1
#
_cell.length_a   1.000
_cell.length_b   1.000
_cell.length_c   1.000
_cell.angle_alpha   90.00
_cell.angle_beta   90.00
_cell.angle_gamma   90.00
#
_symmetry.space_group_name_H-M   'P 1'
#
loop_
_entity.id
_entity.type
_entity.pdbx_description
1 polymer ?
#
loop_
_entity_poly.entity_id
_entity_poly.type
_entity_poly.pdbx_seq_one_letter_code
_entity_poly.pdbx_strand_id
1 'polypeptide(L)'
;MKQADLGLNLSTKRTRKREFLEEMARVVPWADLVMLIAPYAPEGKRGRPPFAVETMLRIHFLQQWFGLSDPAMEEALHDVPLYREFAGLDNWTTRLPDESTILRFRHLLEKHKLAAEMLALVNEMLRGKGLMLKAGTVVDATLISAPSSTKNASGERDPEMHQSKKGNQWYFGMKAHIGVDAESGLVHTVRGTAGNVNDVVEANSLLHGEETDAFGDAGYQGAHKRPDARAGVRWHVAMKPGKRRALSKDRPLDGLIDQIEHAKASIRAKVEHPFRVIKRQFGYAKVRYRGLRKNTAQLMTLFALSNLWMVRGKLHGATA
;
A
#
# COMPACT_ATOMS: atom_id res chain seq x y z
N MET A 1 -6.09 26.85 17.68
CA MET A 1 -6.57 26.62 19.07
C MET A 1 -7.44 25.39 18.98
N LYS A 2 -6.97 24.26 19.53
CA LYS A 2 -7.64 22.97 19.36
C LYS A 2 -8.94 22.97 20.15
N GLN A 3 -9.93 22.18 19.72
CA GLN A 3 -11.18 22.00 20.48
C GLN A 3 -10.93 21.51 21.93
N ALA A 4 -9.82 20.81 22.16
CA ALA A 4 -9.35 20.42 23.49
C ALA A 4 -8.92 21.63 24.35
N ASP A 5 -8.36 22.67 23.73
CA ASP A 5 -7.86 23.86 24.42
C ASP A 5 -8.99 24.79 24.90
N LEU A 6 -10.20 24.63 24.35
CA LEU A 6 -11.39 25.39 24.77
C LEU A 6 -12.05 24.82 26.04
N GLY A 7 -11.56 23.69 26.59
CA GLY A 7 -12.13 23.08 27.79
C GLY A 7 -13.55 22.54 27.65
N LEU A 8 -14.14 22.60 26.44
CA LEU A 8 -15.51 22.17 26.15
C LEU A 8 -15.65 20.65 25.96
N ASN A 9 -14.52 19.92 25.93
CA ASN A 9 -14.54 18.48 25.77
C ASN A 9 -14.61 17.79 27.14
N LEU A 10 -15.84 17.65 27.66
CA LEU A 10 -16.14 16.97 28.93
C LEU A 10 -15.84 15.45 28.90
N SER A 11 -15.46 14.91 27.74
CA SER A 11 -15.10 13.49 27.58
C SER A 11 -13.59 13.30 27.54
N THR A 12 -13.07 12.52 28.49
CA THR A 12 -11.67 12.07 28.56
C THR A 12 -11.39 10.85 27.68
N LYS A 13 -12.39 10.29 26.99
CA LYS A 13 -12.24 9.04 26.24
C LYS A 13 -11.38 9.26 25.00
N ARG A 14 -10.17 8.71 25.02
CA ARG A 14 -9.33 8.59 23.84
C ARG A 14 -9.90 7.53 22.90
N THR A 15 -10.30 7.94 21.70
CA THR A 15 -10.81 6.99 20.69
C THR A 15 -9.65 6.35 19.95
N ARG A 16 -9.83 5.09 19.53
CA ARG A 16 -8.83 4.38 18.70
C ARG A 16 -8.43 5.17 17.44
N LYS A 17 -9.39 5.92 16.87
CA LYS A 17 -9.15 6.77 15.70
C LYS A 17 -8.22 7.94 16.03
N ARG A 18 -8.43 8.61 17.18
CA ARG A 18 -7.55 9.68 17.66
C ARG A 18 -6.15 9.17 17.94
N GLU A 19 -6.04 8.06 18.68
CA GLU A 19 -4.74 7.42 18.98
C GLU A 19 -3.99 7.06 17.70
N PHE A 20 -4.67 6.41 16.76
CA PHE A 20 -4.10 6.09 15.46
C PHE A 20 -3.60 7.33 14.71
N LEU A 21 -4.38 8.41 14.65
CA LEU A 21 -3.98 9.63 13.94
C LEU A 21 -2.82 10.35 14.65
N GLU A 22 -2.77 10.34 15.98
CA GLU A 22 -1.62 10.86 16.72
C GLU A 22 -0.36 10.03 16.49
N GLU A 23 -0.48 8.70 16.46
CA GLU A 23 0.62 7.80 16.08
C GLU A 23 1.13 8.10 14.67
N MET A 24 0.23 8.16 13.69
CA MET A 24 0.62 8.45 12.30
C MET A 24 1.14 9.86 12.12
N ALA A 25 0.66 10.84 12.88
CA ALA A 25 1.19 12.20 12.86
C ALA A 25 2.68 12.22 13.24
N ARG A 26 3.14 11.30 14.09
CA ARG A 26 4.54 11.21 14.53
C ARG A 26 5.41 10.39 13.59
N VAL A 27 4.89 9.27 13.07
CA VAL A 27 5.72 8.32 12.30
C VAL A 27 5.82 8.63 10.81
N VAL A 28 4.89 9.41 10.26
CA VAL A 28 4.94 9.85 8.86
C VAL A 28 6.00 10.96 8.72
N PRO A 29 6.93 10.85 7.74
CA PRO A 29 7.95 11.88 7.50
C PRO A 29 7.36 13.07 6.74
N TRP A 30 6.52 13.87 7.41
CA TRP A 30 5.78 14.96 6.77
C TRP A 30 6.70 15.97 6.07
N ALA A 31 7.79 16.38 6.72
CA ALA A 31 8.72 17.36 6.17
C ALA A 31 9.33 16.87 4.85
N ASP A 32 9.84 15.64 4.81
CA ASP A 32 10.48 15.06 3.63
C ASP A 32 9.47 14.84 2.49
N LEU A 33 8.26 14.37 2.82
CA LEU A 33 7.18 14.20 1.83
C LEU A 33 6.67 15.54 1.29
N VAL A 34 6.60 16.57 2.13
CA VAL A 34 6.23 17.92 1.69
C VAL A 34 7.31 18.48 0.78
N MET A 35 8.59 18.33 1.14
CA MET A 35 9.71 18.77 0.30
C MET A 35 9.72 18.06 -1.07
N LEU A 36 9.34 16.78 -1.11
CA LEU A 36 9.18 16.02 -2.34
C LEU A 36 8.06 16.58 -3.25
N ILE A 37 6.95 17.04 -2.67
CA ILE A 37 5.75 17.46 -3.43
C ILE A 37 5.77 18.96 -3.75
N ALA A 38 6.35 19.79 -2.87
CA ALA A 38 6.32 21.25 -2.95
C ALA A 38 6.76 21.85 -4.30
N PRO A 39 7.79 21.34 -5.00
CA PRO A 39 8.20 21.87 -6.30
C PRO A 39 7.11 21.80 -7.39
N TYR A 40 6.10 20.95 -7.21
CA TYR A 40 5.01 20.76 -8.17
C TYR A 40 3.73 21.48 -7.76
N ALA A 41 3.68 22.02 -6.54
CA ALA A 41 2.51 22.71 -6.00
C ALA A 41 2.33 24.09 -6.66
N PRO A 42 1.08 24.54 -6.89
CA PRO A 42 0.83 25.83 -7.52
C PRO A 42 1.30 26.98 -6.61
N GLU A 43 2.04 27.93 -7.17
CA GLU A 43 2.60 29.09 -6.44
C GLU A 43 1.57 30.16 -6.06
N GLY A 44 0.27 29.95 -6.36
CA GLY A 44 -0.81 30.84 -5.90
C GLY A 44 -0.80 32.27 -6.47
N LYS A 45 -0.20 32.47 -7.65
CA LYS A 45 0.02 33.82 -8.24
C LYS A 45 -1.26 34.59 -8.64
N ARG A 46 -2.40 33.92 -8.86
CA ARG A 46 -3.69 34.55 -9.19
C ARG A 46 -4.87 33.75 -8.61
N GLY A 47 -5.84 34.44 -8.02
CA GLY A 47 -7.06 33.85 -7.48
C GLY A 47 -6.94 33.42 -6.02
N ARG A 48 -7.80 32.46 -5.61
CA ARG A 48 -7.87 31.97 -4.22
C ARG A 48 -6.55 31.29 -3.83
N PRO A 49 -5.90 31.68 -2.72
CA PRO A 49 -4.63 31.07 -2.31
C PRO A 49 -4.75 29.56 -2.15
N PRO A 50 -3.82 28.77 -2.68
CA PRO A 50 -3.84 27.32 -2.53
C PRO A 50 -3.65 26.93 -1.06
N PHE A 51 -4.14 25.73 -0.70
CA PHE A 51 -3.84 25.16 0.61
C PHE A 51 -2.39 24.73 0.71
N ALA A 52 -1.86 24.69 1.94
CA ALA A 52 -0.54 24.14 2.20
C ALA A 52 -0.45 22.69 1.71
N VAL A 53 0.71 22.32 1.15
CA VAL A 53 0.99 20.96 0.65
C VAL A 53 0.80 19.93 1.75
N GLU A 54 1.27 20.22 2.96
CA GLU A 54 1.13 19.31 4.11
C GLU A 54 -0.34 19.05 4.45
N THR A 55 -1.19 20.08 4.46
CA THR A 55 -2.64 19.95 4.69
C THR A 55 -3.27 19.03 3.65
N MET A 56 -2.98 19.25 2.36
CA MET A 56 -3.53 18.43 1.28
C MET A 56 -2.99 17.00 1.32
N LEU A 57 -1.73 16.80 1.72
CA LEU A 57 -1.13 15.48 1.90
C LEU A 57 -1.77 14.72 3.06
N ARG A 58 -2.00 15.38 4.20
CA ARG A 58 -2.71 14.81 5.35
C ARG A 58 -4.12 14.37 4.98
N ILE A 59 -4.84 15.20 4.22
CA ILE A 59 -6.16 14.85 3.68
C ILE A 59 -6.07 13.63 2.75
N HIS A 60 -5.10 13.62 1.83
CA HIS A 60 -4.90 12.48 0.93
C HIS A 60 -4.62 11.18 1.69
N PHE A 61 -3.87 11.23 2.79
CA PHE A 61 -3.60 10.06 3.63
C PHE A 61 -4.81 9.64 4.46
N LEU A 62 -5.63 10.58 4.94
CA LEU A 62 -6.94 10.27 5.55
C LEU A 62 -7.84 9.50 4.57
N GLN A 63 -7.87 9.89 3.29
CA GLN A 63 -8.61 9.15 2.26
C GLN A 63 -8.12 7.71 2.11
N GLN A 64 -6.81 7.48 2.21
CA GLN A 64 -6.24 6.15 2.11
C GLN A 64 -6.54 5.32 3.36
N TRP A 65 -6.34 5.85 4.57
CA TRP A 65 -6.52 5.10 5.81
C TRP A 65 -7.98 4.79 6.14
N PHE A 66 -8.91 5.68 5.80
CA PHE A 66 -10.35 5.48 6.07
C PHE A 66 -11.16 5.14 4.84
N GLY A 67 -10.47 4.98 3.71
CA GLY A 67 -11.08 4.53 2.50
C GLY A 67 -12.12 5.50 1.90
N LEU A 68 -11.92 6.81 2.04
CA LEU A 68 -12.85 7.84 1.57
C LEU A 68 -12.60 8.23 0.11
N SER A 69 -13.67 8.58 -0.62
CA SER A 69 -13.59 9.23 -1.94
C SER A 69 -13.30 10.73 -1.81
N ASP A 70 -13.15 11.44 -2.93
CA ASP A 70 -12.96 12.91 -2.91
C ASP A 70 -14.22 13.61 -2.29
N PRO A 71 -15.48 13.31 -2.70
CA PRO A 71 -16.67 13.87 -2.04
C PRO A 71 -16.81 13.46 -0.58
N ALA A 72 -16.61 12.18 -0.27
CA ALA A 72 -16.78 11.68 1.11
C ALA A 72 -15.73 12.26 2.05
N MET A 73 -14.56 12.65 1.54
CA MET A 73 -13.54 13.34 2.32
C MET A 73 -13.91 14.80 2.57
N GLU A 74 -14.48 15.49 1.59
CA GLU A 74 -15.06 16.83 1.80
C GLU A 74 -16.13 16.78 2.91
N GLU A 75 -17.14 15.92 2.77
CA GLU A 75 -18.18 15.72 3.79
C GLU A 75 -17.57 15.37 5.16
N ALA A 76 -16.60 14.46 5.21
CA ALA A 76 -15.97 14.08 6.46
C ALA A 76 -15.12 15.20 7.09
N LEU A 77 -14.57 16.13 6.29
CA LEU A 77 -13.99 17.36 6.84
C LEU A 77 -15.06 18.22 7.48
N HIS A 78 -16.28 18.28 6.93
CA HIS A 78 -17.39 18.98 7.57
C HIS A 78 -17.84 18.32 8.89
N ASP A 79 -18.00 17.00 8.89
CA ASP A 79 -18.69 16.28 9.96
C ASP A 79 -17.79 15.76 11.08
N VAL A 80 -16.48 15.59 10.82
CA VAL A 80 -15.54 14.95 11.76
C VAL A 80 -14.45 15.95 12.16
N PRO A 81 -14.60 16.65 13.32
CA PRO A 81 -13.62 17.63 13.79
C PRO A 81 -12.18 17.10 13.89
N LEU A 82 -12.03 15.82 14.25
CA LEU A 82 -10.74 15.14 14.34
C LEU A 82 -9.97 15.14 13.01
N TYR A 83 -10.65 15.08 11.86
CA TYR A 83 -9.99 15.11 10.55
C TYR A 83 -9.47 16.50 10.22
N ARG A 84 -10.20 17.56 10.60
CA ARG A 84 -9.71 18.95 10.49
C ARG A 84 -8.48 19.16 11.35
N GLU A 85 -8.55 18.73 12.61
CA GLU A 85 -7.43 18.80 13.56
C GLU A 85 -6.18 18.12 12.98
N PHE A 86 -6.34 16.88 12.49
CA PHE A 86 -5.23 16.13 11.91
C PHE A 86 -4.65 16.79 10.65
N ALA A 87 -5.48 17.45 9.83
CA ALA A 87 -5.07 18.14 8.61
C ALA A 87 -4.51 19.55 8.84
N GLY A 88 -4.49 20.05 10.09
CA GLY A 88 -4.07 21.42 10.39
C GLY A 88 -5.10 22.49 9.98
N LEU A 89 -6.38 22.12 9.97
CA LEU A 89 -7.53 22.99 9.66
C LEU A 89 -8.35 23.28 10.94
N ASP A 90 -7.69 23.40 12.09
CA ASP A 90 -8.31 23.55 13.42
C ASP A 90 -9.00 24.91 13.63
N ASN A 91 -8.60 25.93 12.88
CA ASN A 91 -9.29 27.20 12.88
C ASN A 91 -10.59 27.12 12.06
N TRP A 92 -11.74 27.15 12.74
CA TRP A 92 -13.09 27.07 12.16
C TRP A 92 -13.46 28.20 11.20
N THR A 93 -12.68 29.29 11.18
CA THR A 93 -12.80 30.37 10.18
C THR A 93 -12.03 30.07 8.89
N THR A 94 -11.17 29.05 8.90
CA THR A 94 -10.40 28.61 7.74
C THR A 94 -11.32 27.86 6.79
N ARG A 95 -11.23 28.21 5.51
CA ARG A 95 -11.96 27.53 4.45
C ARG A 95 -11.61 26.03 4.39
N LEU A 96 -12.56 25.17 4.08
CA LEU A 96 -12.28 23.75 3.85
C LEU A 96 -12.00 23.48 2.36
N PRO A 97 -11.13 22.51 2.03
CA PRO A 97 -10.98 22.01 0.67
C PRO A 97 -12.25 21.28 0.22
N ASP A 98 -12.76 21.67 -0.94
CA ASP A 98 -13.84 20.96 -1.64
C ASP A 98 -13.29 19.75 -2.41
N GLU A 99 -14.19 18.89 -2.91
CA GLU A 99 -13.90 17.73 -3.75
C GLU A 99 -12.95 18.10 -4.89
N SER A 100 -13.23 19.21 -5.56
CA SER A 100 -12.44 19.67 -6.71
C SER A 100 -11.00 20.02 -6.32
N THR A 101 -10.80 20.58 -5.13
CA THR A 101 -9.48 20.90 -4.59
C THR A 101 -8.71 19.62 -4.26
N ILE A 102 -9.36 18.65 -3.62
CA ILE A 102 -8.79 17.33 -3.29
C ILE A 102 -8.41 16.59 -4.59
N LEU A 103 -9.31 16.58 -5.58
CA LEU A 103 -9.11 15.99 -6.90
C LEU A 103 -7.87 16.59 -7.61
N ARG A 104 -7.72 17.92 -7.60
CA ARG A 104 -6.58 18.61 -8.22
C ARG A 104 -5.26 18.21 -7.57
N PHE A 105 -5.22 18.10 -6.25
CA PHE A 105 -4.02 17.65 -5.55
C PHE A 105 -3.68 16.20 -5.91
N ARG A 106 -4.68 15.31 -5.97
CA ARG A 106 -4.47 13.93 -6.43
C ARG A 106 -3.94 13.88 -7.88
N HIS A 107 -4.50 14.67 -8.79
CA HIS A 107 -3.99 14.75 -10.16
C HIS A 107 -2.56 15.28 -10.24
N LEU A 108 -2.16 16.19 -9.36
CA LEU A 108 -0.76 16.63 -9.24
C LEU A 108 0.15 15.45 -8.86
N LEU A 109 -0.21 14.65 -7.84
CA LEU A 109 0.55 13.46 -7.46
C LEU A 109 0.64 12.45 -8.62
N GLU A 110 -0.47 12.23 -9.32
CA GLU A 110 -0.54 11.31 -10.48
C GLU A 110 0.29 11.79 -11.67
N LYS A 111 0.27 13.10 -11.98
CA LYS A 111 0.97 13.70 -13.12
C LYS A 111 2.48 13.61 -12.93
N HIS A 112 2.95 13.84 -11.71
CA HIS A 112 4.37 13.84 -11.37
C HIS A 112 4.87 12.49 -10.84
N LYS A 113 4.06 11.42 -10.87
CA LYS A 113 4.42 10.05 -10.46
C LYS A 113 4.90 9.95 -8.99
N LEU A 114 4.46 10.87 -8.14
CA LEU A 114 4.97 11.05 -6.78
C LEU A 114 4.67 9.87 -5.86
N ALA A 115 3.69 9.02 -6.17
CA ALA A 115 3.39 7.83 -5.37
C ALA A 115 4.57 6.84 -5.29
N ALA A 116 5.30 6.66 -6.40
CA ALA A 116 6.48 5.80 -6.41
C ALA A 116 7.61 6.40 -5.57
N GLU A 117 7.80 7.72 -5.66
CA GLU A 117 8.81 8.46 -4.91
C GLU A 117 8.50 8.49 -3.41
N MET A 118 7.23 8.64 -3.02
CA MET A 118 6.81 8.54 -1.62
C MET A 118 7.10 7.17 -1.02
N LEU A 119 6.82 6.09 -1.76
CA LEU A 119 7.17 4.73 -1.32
C LEU A 119 8.69 4.57 -1.18
N ALA A 120 9.46 5.05 -2.15
CA ALA A 120 10.92 4.99 -2.12
C ALA A 120 11.50 5.76 -0.92
N LEU A 121 10.99 6.97 -0.65
CA LEU A 121 11.38 7.82 0.47
C LEU A 121 11.09 7.14 1.81
N VAL A 122 9.87 6.60 1.98
CA VAL A 122 9.51 5.86 3.20
C VAL A 122 10.42 4.65 3.37
N ASN A 123 10.67 3.89 2.31
CA ASN A 123 11.53 2.71 2.38
C ASN A 123 12.98 3.07 2.70
N GLU A 124 13.50 4.19 2.16
CA GLU A 124 14.84 4.68 2.51
C GLU A 124 14.94 5.08 3.98
N MET A 125 13.95 5.80 4.50
CA MET A 125 13.91 6.14 5.92
C MET A 125 13.85 4.89 6.82
N LEU A 126 13.08 3.88 6.42
CA LEU A 126 12.99 2.62 7.17
C LEU A 126 14.29 1.80 7.10
N ARG A 127 14.98 1.80 5.95
CA ARG A 127 16.33 1.21 5.81
C ARG A 127 17.35 1.93 6.68
N GLY A 128 17.35 3.27 6.66
CA GLY A 128 18.24 4.07 7.50
C GLY A 128 18.05 3.82 9.00
N LYS A 129 16.85 3.39 9.42
CA LYS A 129 16.53 2.97 10.80
C LYS A 129 16.76 1.48 11.07
N GLY A 130 17.31 0.72 10.11
CA GLY A 130 17.55 -0.72 10.24
C GLY A 130 16.29 -1.58 10.32
N LEU A 131 15.13 -1.06 9.86
CA LEU A 131 13.85 -1.76 9.95
C LEU A 131 13.51 -2.61 8.71
N MET A 132 14.26 -2.45 7.63
CA MET A 132 14.09 -3.16 6.36
C MET A 132 15.45 -3.69 5.90
N LEU A 133 15.55 -5.00 5.66
CA LEU A 133 16.76 -5.65 5.16
C LEU A 133 16.75 -5.79 3.64
N LYS A 134 17.87 -6.27 3.09
CA LYS A 134 18.17 -6.29 1.64
C LYS A 134 18.34 -7.70 1.05
N ALA A 135 18.60 -8.73 1.87
CA ALA A 135 19.08 -10.01 1.37
C ALA A 135 17.97 -10.99 0.95
N GLY A 136 16.80 -10.93 1.59
CA GLY A 136 15.72 -11.89 1.37
C GLY A 136 14.42 -11.19 0.98
N THR A 137 13.79 -11.65 -0.10
CA THR A 137 12.51 -11.10 -0.58
C THR A 137 11.46 -12.20 -0.73
N VAL A 138 10.25 -11.94 -0.25
CA VAL A 138 9.05 -12.72 -0.56
C VAL A 138 8.26 -11.98 -1.64
N VAL A 139 7.93 -12.69 -2.73
CA VAL A 139 7.03 -12.20 -3.78
C VAL A 139 5.65 -12.82 -3.64
N ASP A 140 4.63 -11.99 -3.78
CA ASP A 140 3.24 -12.45 -3.82
C ASP A 140 2.34 -11.48 -4.60
N ALA A 141 1.20 -12.00 -5.05
CA ALA A 141 0.23 -11.25 -5.81
C ALA A 141 -1.17 -11.40 -5.22
N THR A 142 -1.90 -10.29 -5.14
CA THR A 142 -3.30 -10.30 -4.73
C THR A 142 -4.19 -9.71 -5.81
N LEU A 143 -5.32 -10.38 -6.06
CA LEU A 143 -6.38 -9.83 -6.92
C LEU A 143 -7.10 -8.71 -6.18
N ILE A 144 -7.31 -7.60 -6.89
CA ILE A 144 -8.14 -6.47 -6.47
C ILE A 144 -9.27 -6.32 -7.48
N SER A 145 -10.50 -6.45 -7.00
CA SER A 145 -11.68 -6.43 -7.85
C SER A 145 -11.93 -5.03 -8.41
N ALA A 146 -12.31 -4.98 -9.69
CA ALA A 146 -12.84 -3.81 -10.35
C ALA A 146 -14.37 -3.89 -10.48
N PRO A 147 -15.07 -2.75 -10.50
CA PRO A 147 -16.47 -2.71 -10.91
C PRO A 147 -16.64 -3.35 -12.30
N SER A 148 -17.55 -4.32 -12.41
CA SER A 148 -17.91 -4.97 -13.68
C SER A 148 -19.05 -4.27 -14.42
N SER A 149 -19.53 -3.15 -13.88
CA SER A 149 -20.64 -2.36 -14.41
C SER A 149 -20.26 -1.74 -15.76
N THR A 150 -21.14 -1.91 -16.74
CA THR A 150 -21.11 -1.25 -18.04
C THR A 150 -22.07 -0.06 -18.12
N LYS A 151 -22.69 0.34 -17.00
CA LYS A 151 -23.65 1.46 -16.93
C LYS A 151 -22.93 2.82 -17.00
N ASN A 152 -22.22 3.05 -18.10
CA ASN A 152 -21.62 4.32 -18.48
C ASN A 152 -22.01 4.64 -19.94
N ALA A 153 -21.74 5.87 -20.39
CA ALA A 153 -22.12 6.32 -21.73
C ALA A 153 -21.57 5.42 -22.87
N SER A 154 -20.40 4.82 -22.66
CA SER A 154 -19.77 3.90 -23.63
C SER A 154 -20.29 2.46 -23.56
N GLY A 155 -21.08 2.07 -22.54
CA GLY A 155 -21.55 0.69 -22.39
C GLY A 155 -20.45 -0.34 -22.09
N GLU A 156 -19.25 0.09 -21.70
CA GLU A 156 -18.06 -0.75 -21.62
C GLU A 156 -17.48 -0.82 -20.20
N ARG A 157 -16.80 -1.93 -19.90
CA ARG A 157 -16.00 -2.06 -18.68
C ARG A 157 -14.69 -1.27 -18.82
N ASP A 158 -13.93 -1.15 -17.75
CA ASP A 158 -12.57 -0.63 -17.84
C ASP A 158 -11.71 -1.54 -18.75
N PRO A 159 -11.19 -1.04 -19.89
CA PRO A 159 -10.45 -1.86 -20.85
C PRO A 159 -9.09 -2.34 -20.33
N GLU A 160 -8.53 -1.72 -19.29
CA GLU A 160 -7.26 -2.13 -18.69
C GLU A 160 -7.45 -3.19 -17.58
N MET A 161 -8.70 -3.52 -17.24
CA MET A 161 -9.05 -4.54 -16.25
C MET A 161 -9.44 -5.83 -16.95
N HIS A 162 -9.00 -6.97 -16.43
CA HIS A 162 -9.22 -8.26 -17.08
C HIS A 162 -9.69 -9.34 -16.11
N GLN A 163 -10.30 -10.38 -16.68
CA GLN A 163 -10.77 -11.53 -15.91
C GLN A 163 -9.61 -12.46 -15.55
N SER A 164 -9.65 -12.99 -14.34
CA SER A 164 -8.78 -14.06 -13.88
C SER A 164 -9.58 -15.07 -13.06
N LYS A 165 -9.21 -16.34 -13.17
CA LYS A 165 -9.80 -17.42 -12.40
C LYS A 165 -8.90 -17.72 -11.19
N LYS A 166 -9.47 -17.72 -9.99
CA LYS A 166 -8.79 -18.19 -8.77
C LYS A 166 -9.63 -19.31 -8.16
N GLY A 167 -9.09 -20.53 -8.17
CA GLY A 167 -9.88 -21.74 -7.88
C GLY A 167 -11.01 -21.89 -8.90
N ASN A 168 -12.26 -21.99 -8.43
CA ASN A 168 -13.45 -22.04 -9.29
C ASN A 168 -14.12 -20.68 -9.50
N GLN A 169 -13.65 -19.63 -8.83
CA GLN A 169 -14.27 -18.30 -8.88
C GLN A 169 -13.58 -17.41 -9.93
N TRP A 170 -14.39 -16.71 -10.72
CA TRP A 170 -13.93 -15.68 -11.64
C TRP A 170 -13.90 -14.30 -10.95
N TYR A 171 -12.85 -13.55 -11.22
CA TYR A 171 -12.63 -12.19 -10.72
C TYR A 171 -12.35 -11.28 -11.90
N PHE A 172 -12.91 -10.08 -11.91
CA PHE A 172 -12.60 -9.03 -12.88
C PHE A 172 -11.86 -7.91 -12.17
N GLY A 173 -10.69 -7.51 -12.67
CA GLY A 173 -9.91 -6.42 -12.09
C GLY A 173 -8.43 -6.48 -12.41
N MET A 174 -7.62 -6.13 -11.42
CA MET A 174 -6.17 -6.07 -11.50
C MET A 174 -5.51 -6.99 -10.48
N LYS A 175 -4.21 -7.22 -10.65
CA LYS A 175 -3.33 -7.80 -9.64
C LYS A 175 -2.43 -6.71 -9.06
N ALA A 176 -2.26 -6.76 -7.74
CA ALA A 176 -1.21 -6.04 -7.04
C ALA A 176 -0.13 -7.05 -6.66
N HIS A 177 1.01 -6.97 -7.34
CA HIS A 177 2.20 -7.77 -7.07
C HIS A 177 3.13 -6.98 -6.17
N ILE A 178 3.67 -7.62 -5.15
CA ILE A 178 4.58 -6.98 -4.19
C ILE A 178 5.83 -7.82 -3.96
N GLY A 179 6.96 -7.12 -3.81
CA GLY A 179 8.17 -7.65 -3.20
C GLY A 179 8.24 -7.14 -1.76
N VAL A 180 8.42 -8.07 -0.83
CA VAL A 180 8.40 -7.81 0.61
C VAL A 180 9.66 -8.35 1.25
N ASP A 181 10.29 -7.58 2.12
CA ASP A 181 11.45 -8.03 2.88
C ASP A 181 11.08 -9.26 3.73
N ALA A 182 11.83 -10.34 3.55
CA ALA A 182 11.53 -11.66 4.11
C ALA A 182 11.67 -11.69 5.64
N GLU A 183 12.37 -10.72 6.24
CA GLU A 183 12.48 -10.61 7.69
C GLU A 183 11.38 -9.74 8.29
N SER A 184 11.28 -8.48 7.86
CA SER A 184 10.39 -7.47 8.44
C SER A 184 8.94 -7.57 7.95
N GLY A 185 8.70 -8.15 6.78
CA GLY A 185 7.39 -8.12 6.13
C GLY A 185 7.03 -6.77 5.52
N LEU A 186 7.99 -5.85 5.35
CA LEU A 186 7.78 -4.53 4.75
C LEU A 186 7.92 -4.56 3.23
N VAL A 187 7.04 -3.81 2.56
CA VAL A 187 6.97 -3.78 1.09
C VAL A 187 8.04 -2.87 0.51
N HIS A 188 8.91 -3.40 -0.35
CA HIS A 188 9.91 -2.59 -1.04
C HIS A 188 9.56 -2.31 -2.51
N THR A 189 8.85 -3.25 -3.17
CA THR A 189 8.46 -3.12 -4.58
C THR A 189 6.97 -3.36 -4.76
N VAL A 190 6.32 -2.58 -5.63
CA VAL A 190 4.90 -2.72 -5.98
C VAL A 190 4.73 -2.63 -7.50
N ARG A 191 3.99 -3.58 -8.08
CA ARG A 191 3.56 -3.57 -9.48
C ARG A 191 2.06 -3.80 -9.57
N GLY A 192 1.39 -3.03 -10.42
CA GLY A 192 -0.01 -3.24 -10.77
C GLY A 192 -0.14 -3.72 -12.20
N THR A 193 -0.83 -4.84 -12.42
CA THR A 193 -1.05 -5.39 -13.76
C THR A 193 -2.51 -5.75 -13.95
N ALA A 194 -2.93 -5.95 -15.20
CA ALA A 194 -4.21 -6.57 -15.49
C ALA A 194 -4.36 -7.94 -14.79
N GLY A 195 -5.59 -8.31 -14.45
CA GLY A 195 -5.89 -9.52 -13.69
C GLY A 195 -5.38 -10.82 -14.32
N ASN A 196 -5.31 -10.88 -15.65
CA ASN A 196 -4.91 -12.06 -16.43
C ASN A 196 -3.39 -12.27 -16.51
N VAL A 197 -2.57 -11.31 -16.11
CA VAL A 197 -1.11 -11.45 -16.15
C VAL A 197 -0.67 -12.52 -15.15
N ASN A 198 0.18 -13.44 -15.60
CA ASN A 198 0.69 -14.53 -14.77
C ASN A 198 1.73 -14.01 -13.77
N ASP A 199 1.66 -14.47 -12.52
CA ASP A 199 2.50 -13.97 -11.42
C ASP A 199 4.00 -14.23 -11.68
N VAL A 200 4.35 -15.33 -12.35
CA VAL A 200 5.74 -15.65 -12.71
C VAL A 200 6.37 -14.63 -13.67
N VAL A 201 5.55 -13.89 -14.44
CA VAL A 201 6.03 -12.87 -15.38
C VAL A 201 6.60 -11.68 -14.64
N GLU A 202 5.99 -11.31 -13.51
CA GLU A 202 6.40 -10.15 -12.71
C GLU A 202 7.47 -10.50 -11.67
N ALA A 203 7.73 -11.80 -11.43
CA ALA A 203 8.57 -12.31 -10.35
C ALA A 203 9.91 -11.58 -10.18
N ASN A 204 10.70 -11.46 -11.25
CA ASN A 204 12.03 -10.83 -11.19
C ASN A 204 11.95 -9.30 -11.11
N SER A 205 10.85 -8.70 -11.59
CA SER A 205 10.62 -7.25 -11.52
C SER A 205 10.29 -6.76 -10.09
N LEU A 206 9.90 -7.70 -9.22
CA LEU A 206 9.60 -7.43 -7.81
C LEU A 206 10.86 -7.34 -6.96
N LEU A 207 12.01 -7.79 -7.47
CA LEU A 207 13.29 -7.76 -6.76
C LEU A 207 13.95 -6.37 -6.86
N HIS A 208 14.51 -5.87 -5.76
CA HIS A 208 15.12 -4.55 -5.64
C HIS A 208 16.60 -4.49 -6.05
N GLY A 209 17.29 -5.62 -6.22
CA GLY A 209 18.65 -5.67 -6.80
C GLY A 209 19.71 -6.27 -5.90
N GLU A 210 19.44 -6.38 -4.60
CA GLU A 210 20.44 -6.79 -3.61
C GLU A 210 20.11 -8.14 -2.97
N GLU A 211 19.04 -8.79 -3.44
CA GLU A 211 18.60 -10.08 -2.93
C GLU A 211 19.58 -11.21 -3.27
N THR A 212 19.80 -12.10 -2.30
CA THR A 212 20.43 -13.41 -2.52
C THR A 212 19.40 -14.53 -2.56
N ASP A 213 18.25 -14.34 -1.89
CA ASP A 213 17.21 -15.35 -1.76
C ASP A 213 15.83 -14.75 -2.02
N ALA A 214 15.04 -15.40 -2.88
CA ALA A 214 13.67 -15.02 -3.23
C ALA A 214 12.70 -16.17 -2.92
N PHE A 215 11.56 -15.86 -2.30
CA PHE A 215 10.54 -16.82 -1.88
C PHE A 215 9.24 -16.54 -2.62
N GLY A 216 8.59 -17.59 -3.11
CA GLY A 216 7.34 -17.45 -3.87
C GLY A 216 6.40 -18.63 -3.68
N ASP A 217 5.14 -18.39 -4.01
CA ASP A 217 4.13 -19.45 -4.08
C ASP A 217 4.29 -20.35 -5.31
N ALA A 218 3.50 -21.42 -5.38
CA ALA A 218 3.60 -22.37 -6.48
C ALA A 218 3.25 -21.75 -7.86
N GLY A 219 2.63 -20.56 -7.91
CA GLY A 219 2.41 -19.76 -9.11
C GLY A 219 3.70 -19.14 -9.67
N TYR A 220 4.74 -19.00 -8.84
CA TYR A 220 6.07 -18.48 -9.25
C TYR A 220 7.03 -19.58 -9.74
N GLN A 221 6.53 -20.80 -9.99
CA GLN A 221 7.36 -21.87 -10.52
C GLN A 221 7.94 -21.48 -11.89
N GLY A 222 9.27 -21.54 -11.99
CA GLY A 222 10.00 -21.17 -13.20
C GLY A 222 10.54 -19.73 -13.20
N ALA A 223 10.36 -18.96 -12.12
CA ALA A 223 10.90 -17.59 -12.02
C ALA A 223 12.41 -17.50 -12.32
N HIS A 224 13.20 -18.47 -11.84
CA HIS A 224 14.64 -18.59 -12.09
C HIS A 224 15.02 -18.95 -13.53
N LYS A 225 14.07 -19.40 -14.36
CA LYS A 225 14.30 -19.80 -15.77
C LYS A 225 13.86 -18.72 -16.76
N ARG A 226 13.29 -17.63 -16.27
CA ARG A 226 12.79 -16.56 -17.10
C ARG A 226 13.96 -15.79 -17.75
N PRO A 227 13.75 -15.17 -18.92
CA PRO A 227 14.79 -14.36 -19.58
C PRO A 227 15.28 -13.17 -18.74
N ASP A 228 14.43 -12.67 -17.83
CA ASP A 228 14.73 -11.57 -16.91
C ASP A 228 15.24 -12.06 -15.55
N ALA A 229 15.57 -13.35 -15.41
CA ALA A 229 16.10 -13.90 -14.17
C ALA A 229 17.47 -13.29 -13.84
N ARG A 230 17.62 -12.84 -12.60
CA ARG A 230 18.88 -12.29 -12.11
C ARG A 230 19.82 -13.40 -11.68
N ALA A 231 21.03 -13.39 -12.22
CA ALA A 231 22.09 -14.29 -11.80
C ALA A 231 22.41 -14.05 -10.31
N GLY A 232 22.60 -15.14 -9.55
CA GLY A 232 22.93 -15.07 -8.12
C GLY A 232 21.74 -15.12 -7.15
N VAL A 233 20.49 -14.97 -7.62
CA VAL A 233 19.29 -15.08 -6.77
C VAL A 233 18.82 -16.53 -6.69
N ARG A 234 18.77 -17.09 -5.48
CA ARG A 234 18.20 -18.42 -5.22
C ARG A 234 16.69 -18.34 -5.00
N TRP A 235 15.93 -19.06 -5.83
CA TRP A 235 14.47 -19.10 -5.75
C TRP A 235 13.96 -20.29 -4.92
N HIS A 236 13.33 -19.98 -3.80
CA HIS A 236 12.65 -20.91 -2.89
C HIS A 236 11.14 -20.92 -3.15
N VAL A 237 10.75 -21.59 -4.24
CA VAL A 237 9.34 -21.69 -4.62
C VAL A 237 8.65 -22.85 -3.87
N ALA A 238 7.44 -22.60 -3.36
CA ALA A 238 6.67 -23.61 -2.66
C ALA A 238 6.26 -24.79 -3.56
N MET A 239 6.24 -25.98 -2.96
CA MET A 239 5.74 -27.19 -3.60
C MET A 239 4.23 -27.07 -3.85
N LYS A 240 3.76 -27.61 -4.98
CA LYS A 240 2.32 -27.67 -5.30
C LYS A 240 1.57 -28.46 -4.21
N PRO A 241 0.38 -28.03 -3.76
CA PRO A 241 -0.39 -28.71 -2.72
C PRO A 241 -0.69 -30.19 -3.01
N GLY A 242 -0.84 -30.58 -4.28
CA GLY A 242 -1.04 -31.98 -4.67
C GLY A 242 0.20 -32.84 -4.45
N LYS A 243 1.40 -32.32 -4.76
CA LYS A 243 2.66 -33.03 -4.52
C LYS A 243 2.97 -33.12 -3.03
N ARG A 244 2.74 -32.04 -2.28
CA ARG A 244 2.95 -32.04 -0.82
C ARG A 244 2.05 -33.05 -0.10
N ARG A 245 0.78 -33.19 -0.53
CA ARG A 245 -0.15 -34.20 0.01
C ARG A 245 0.24 -35.65 -0.26
N ALA A 246 1.08 -35.89 -1.27
CA ALA A 246 1.54 -37.23 -1.62
C ALA A 246 2.79 -37.67 -0.85
N LEU A 247 3.37 -36.78 -0.03
CA LEU A 247 4.52 -37.11 0.83
C LEU A 247 4.08 -38.07 1.95
N SER A 248 4.82 -39.17 2.12
CA SER A 248 4.59 -40.13 3.21
C SER A 248 5.48 -39.76 4.39
N LYS A 249 4.87 -39.45 5.55
CA LYS A 249 5.63 -39.11 6.76
C LYS A 249 6.46 -40.27 7.32
N ASP A 250 6.17 -41.49 6.89
CA ASP A 250 6.90 -42.70 7.28
C ASP A 250 8.24 -42.83 6.54
N ARG A 251 8.43 -42.06 5.46
CA ARG A 251 9.71 -41.97 4.74
C ARG A 251 10.51 -40.78 5.29
N PRO A 252 11.72 -41.00 5.84
CA PRO A 252 12.53 -39.91 6.42
C PRO A 252 12.77 -38.73 5.46
N LEU A 253 13.01 -39.02 4.17
CA LEU A 253 13.22 -37.99 3.14
C LEU A 253 11.99 -37.09 2.95
N ASP A 254 10.80 -37.69 2.89
CA ASP A 254 9.54 -36.96 2.72
C ASP A 254 9.21 -36.12 3.96
N GLY A 255 9.57 -36.61 5.15
CA GLY A 255 9.51 -35.83 6.40
C GLY A 255 10.40 -34.58 6.36
N LEU A 256 11.64 -34.70 5.87
CA LEU A 256 12.53 -33.55 5.70
C LEU A 256 12.00 -32.55 4.66
N ILE A 257 11.43 -33.03 3.55
CA ILE A 257 10.80 -32.17 2.54
C ILE A 257 9.64 -31.38 3.16
N ASP A 258 8.77 -32.02 3.95
CA ASP A 258 7.65 -31.32 4.59
C ASP A 258 8.12 -30.25 5.59
N GLN A 259 9.22 -30.50 6.34
CA GLN A 259 9.84 -29.51 7.21
C GLN A 259 10.36 -28.29 6.43
N ILE A 260 11.02 -28.51 5.28
CA ILE A 260 11.48 -27.43 4.39
C ILE A 260 10.28 -26.62 3.87
N GLU A 261 9.22 -27.29 3.42
CA GLU A 261 8.00 -26.62 2.94
C GLU A 261 7.28 -25.85 4.06
N HIS A 262 7.32 -26.35 5.30
CA HIS A 262 6.83 -25.64 6.47
C HIS A 262 7.65 -24.37 6.76
N ALA A 263 8.99 -24.45 6.67
CA ALA A 263 9.88 -23.30 6.82
C ALA A 263 9.62 -22.22 5.75
N LYS A 264 9.52 -22.62 4.47
CA LYS A 264 9.15 -21.72 3.37
C LYS A 264 7.81 -21.05 3.61
N ALA A 265 6.81 -21.80 4.08
CA ALA A 265 5.48 -21.26 4.37
C ALA A 265 5.51 -20.23 5.52
N SER A 266 6.30 -20.48 6.58
CA SER A 266 6.46 -19.53 7.69
C SER A 266 7.10 -18.20 7.24
N ILE A 267 8.11 -18.25 6.38
CA ILE A 267 8.73 -17.03 5.81
C ILE A 267 7.70 -16.30 4.96
N ARG A 268 7.00 -17.03 4.08
CA ARG A 268 6.02 -16.44 3.16
C ARG A 268 4.83 -15.80 3.85
N ALA A 269 4.40 -16.30 5.01
CA ALA A 269 3.25 -15.76 5.74
C ALA A 269 3.38 -14.25 6.03
N LYS A 270 4.60 -13.71 6.10
CA LYS A 270 4.84 -12.27 6.33
C LYS A 270 4.27 -11.38 5.22
N VAL A 271 4.22 -11.87 3.98
CA VAL A 271 3.66 -11.13 2.83
C VAL A 271 2.15 -10.89 2.97
N GLU A 272 1.47 -11.69 3.79
CA GLU A 272 0.04 -11.54 4.03
C GLU A 272 -0.28 -10.31 4.88
N HIS A 273 0.66 -9.83 5.70
CA HIS A 273 0.43 -8.71 6.60
C HIS A 273 0.16 -7.40 5.85
N PRO A 274 1.00 -6.94 4.90
CA PRO A 274 0.69 -5.74 4.10
C PRO A 274 -0.66 -5.83 3.40
N PHE A 275 -0.98 -6.97 2.79
CA PHE A 275 -2.28 -7.17 2.15
C PHE A 275 -3.45 -7.08 3.12
N ARG A 276 -3.31 -7.68 4.31
CA ARG A 276 -4.32 -7.58 5.37
C ARG A 276 -4.51 -6.13 5.81
N VAL A 277 -3.43 -5.38 6.01
CA VAL A 277 -3.47 -3.96 6.40
C VAL A 277 -4.27 -3.15 5.40
N ILE A 278 -3.89 -3.18 4.12
CA ILE A 278 -4.60 -2.36 3.13
C ILE A 278 -6.06 -2.80 2.96
N LYS A 279 -6.37 -4.11 3.02
CA LYS A 279 -7.74 -4.62 2.79
C LYS A 279 -8.66 -4.46 4.00
N ARG A 280 -8.15 -4.65 5.22
CA ARG A 280 -8.95 -4.73 6.45
C ARG A 280 -8.82 -3.51 7.33
N GLN A 281 -7.62 -2.97 7.49
CA GLN A 281 -7.40 -1.77 8.30
C GLN A 281 -7.71 -0.50 7.49
N PHE A 282 -7.31 -0.44 6.22
CA PHE A 282 -7.54 0.74 5.37
C PHE A 282 -8.81 0.63 4.49
N GLY A 283 -9.46 -0.54 4.47
CA GLY A 283 -10.70 -0.74 3.73
C GLY A 283 -10.55 -0.77 2.20
N TYR A 284 -9.34 -0.99 1.67
CA TYR A 284 -9.09 -1.08 0.23
C TYR A 284 -9.51 -2.45 -0.33
N ALA A 285 -10.81 -2.62 -0.57
CA ALA A 285 -11.39 -3.87 -1.06
C ALA A 285 -11.55 -3.94 -2.60
N LYS A 286 -11.66 -2.79 -3.27
CA LYS A 286 -11.88 -2.66 -4.72
C LYS A 286 -11.08 -1.49 -5.27
N VAL A 287 -10.76 -1.54 -6.56
CA VAL A 287 -10.14 -0.41 -7.27
C VAL A 287 -11.10 0.79 -7.26
N ARG A 288 -10.54 2.00 -7.23
CA ARG A 288 -11.33 3.24 -7.16
C ARG A 288 -11.29 4.04 -8.45
N TYR A 289 -10.24 3.86 -9.23
CA TYR A 289 -9.98 4.66 -10.41
C TYR A 289 -10.17 3.83 -11.67
N ARG A 290 -10.38 4.51 -12.80
CA ARG A 290 -10.28 3.91 -14.13
C ARG A 290 -8.82 3.89 -14.58
N GLY A 291 -8.36 2.77 -15.12
CA GLY A 291 -7.02 2.54 -15.63
C GLY A 291 -6.02 2.05 -14.59
N LEU A 292 -5.04 1.25 -15.03
CA LEU A 292 -4.02 0.64 -14.17
C LEU A 292 -3.09 1.69 -13.58
N ARG A 293 -2.74 2.74 -14.32
CA ARG A 293 -1.79 3.76 -13.88
C ARG A 293 -2.21 4.41 -12.55
N LYS A 294 -3.46 4.86 -12.45
CA LYS A 294 -3.98 5.53 -11.24
C LYS A 294 -4.11 4.56 -10.07
N ASN A 295 -4.62 3.35 -10.32
CA ASN A 295 -4.74 2.35 -9.27
C ASN A 295 -3.39 1.84 -8.78
N THR A 296 -2.38 1.76 -9.65
CA THR A 296 -1.01 1.40 -9.26
C THR A 296 -0.37 2.49 -8.41
N ALA A 297 -0.56 3.77 -8.77
CA ALA A 297 -0.13 4.88 -7.93
C ALA A 297 -0.80 4.83 -6.54
N GLN A 298 -2.10 4.53 -6.49
CA GLN A 298 -2.79 4.36 -5.21
C GLN A 298 -2.22 3.20 -4.38
N LEU A 299 -1.94 2.06 -5.01
CA LEU A 299 -1.32 0.90 -4.34
C LEU A 299 0.05 1.26 -3.75
N MET A 300 0.88 2.02 -4.46
CA MET A 300 2.17 2.48 -3.96
C MET A 300 2.02 3.35 -2.70
N THR A 301 1.09 4.30 -2.70
CA THR A 301 0.77 5.10 -1.51
C THR A 301 0.26 4.23 -0.38
N LEU A 302 -0.68 3.31 -0.65
CA LEU A 302 -1.24 2.40 0.36
C LEU A 302 -0.18 1.51 1.01
N PHE A 303 0.76 0.98 0.24
CA PHE A 303 1.84 0.15 0.77
C PHE A 303 2.90 0.97 1.53
N ALA A 304 3.19 2.21 1.10
CA ALA A 304 4.03 3.12 1.87
C ALA A 304 3.42 3.40 3.25
N LEU A 305 2.12 3.69 3.29
CA LEU A 305 1.38 3.89 4.53
C LEU A 305 1.23 2.61 5.35
N SER A 306 1.11 1.46 4.71
CA SER A 306 1.08 0.14 5.37
C SER A 306 2.40 -0.15 6.06
N ASN A 307 3.54 0.16 5.43
CA ASN A 307 4.85 -0.01 6.06
C ASN A 307 4.96 0.81 7.34
N LEU A 308 4.66 2.11 7.27
CA LEU A 308 4.64 2.99 8.44
C LEU A 308 3.69 2.46 9.51
N TRP A 309 2.49 2.00 9.13
CA TRP A 309 1.54 1.42 10.06
C TRP A 309 2.11 0.19 10.75
N MET A 310 2.72 -0.75 10.01
CA MET A 310 3.23 -2.01 10.57
C MET A 310 4.36 -1.78 11.59
N VAL A 311 5.23 -0.82 11.36
CA VAL A 311 6.36 -0.53 12.26
C VAL A 311 6.17 0.67 13.18
N ARG A 312 4.97 1.29 13.21
CA ARG A 312 4.73 2.50 14.01
C ARG A 312 5.16 2.34 15.47
N GLY A 313 4.94 1.18 16.10
CA GLY A 313 5.39 0.93 17.47
C GLY A 313 6.91 1.01 17.65
N LYS A 314 7.68 0.48 16.69
CA LYS A 314 9.15 0.57 16.67
C LYS A 314 9.64 1.99 16.39
N LEU A 315 8.93 2.72 15.52
CA LEU A 315 9.25 4.11 15.18
C LEU A 315 9.02 5.06 16.36
N HIS A 316 8.01 4.81 17.20
CA HIS A 316 7.78 5.59 18.42
C HIS A 316 8.87 5.38 19.47
N GLY A 317 9.31 4.13 19.66
CA GLY A 317 10.34 3.79 20.65
C GLY A 317 11.74 4.32 20.32
N ALA A 318 12.02 4.60 19.04
CA ALA A 318 13.30 5.18 18.59
C ALA A 318 13.37 6.71 18.71
N THR A 319 12.28 7.36 19.10
CA THR A 319 12.18 8.82 19.31
C THR A 319 12.02 9.22 20.78
N ALA A 320 12.22 8.28 21.71
CA ALA A 320 12.19 8.50 23.16
C ALA A 320 13.60 8.49 23.74
#